data_AF-A0AAV1XDR5-F1
#
_entry.id   AF-A0AAV1XDR5-F1
#
_cell.length_a   1.000
_cell.length_b   1.000
_cell.length_c   1.000
_cell.angle_alpha   90.00
_cell.angle_beta   90.00
_cell.angle_gamma   90.00
#
_symmetry.space_group_name_H-M   'P 1'
#
loop_
_entity.id
_entity.type
_entity.pdbx_description
1 polymer ?
#
loop_
_entity_poly.entity_id
_entity_poly.type
_entity_poly.pdbx_seq_one_letter_code
_entity_poly.pdbx_strand_id
1 'polypeptide(L)'
;MARLDRVKNIIRLVEWYGKNVHLRELVNLVVVVGDRRKESKDLEEKAEMRMMYGLVETYKLNGQFRWISSQMNRVGNGELYRMIFDIKGAFVQPAIT
;
A
#
# COMPACT_ATOMS: atom_id res chain seq x y z
N MET A 1 4.43 0.54 -5.16
CA MET A 1 3.83 -0.46 -6.07
C MET A 1 4.73 -1.69 -6.02
N ALA A 2 4.22 -2.81 -5.54
CA ALA A 2 5.03 -4.01 -5.33
C ALA A 2 4.15 -5.27 -5.29
N ARG A 3 4.78 -6.45 -5.30
CA ARG A 3 4.09 -7.70 -4.88
C ARG A 3 3.78 -7.62 -3.40
N LEU A 4 2.74 -8.34 -2.97
CA LEU A 4 2.39 -8.45 -1.56
C LEU A 4 3.05 -9.71 -1.00
N ASP A 5 4.25 -9.53 -0.46
CA ASP A 5 5.04 -10.57 0.19
C ASP A 5 5.76 -9.96 1.42
N ARG A 6 6.23 -10.81 2.34
CA ARG A 6 6.90 -10.38 3.58
C ARG A 6 8.17 -9.58 3.32
N VAL A 7 8.90 -9.89 2.24
CA VAL A 7 10.14 -9.20 1.87
C VAL A 7 9.86 -7.75 1.45
N LYS A 8 8.76 -7.51 0.74
CA LYS A 8 8.30 -6.16 0.38
C LYS A 8 7.81 -5.36 1.58
N ASN A 9 7.46 -6.04 2.67
CA ASN A 9 7.30 -5.42 3.99
C ASN A 9 6.27 -4.25 4.01
N ILE A 10 5.21 -4.41 3.23
CA ILE A 10 4.20 -3.36 3.01
C ILE A 10 3.31 -3.19 4.25
N ILE A 11 3.07 -4.27 4.98
CA ILE A 11 2.26 -4.25 6.21
C ILE A 11 2.91 -3.35 7.26
N ARG A 12 4.23 -3.43 7.45
CA ARG A 12 4.94 -2.56 8.40
C ARG A 12 4.93 -1.10 7.96
N LEU A 13 4.98 -0.80 6.66
CA LEU A 13 4.83 0.58 6.18
C LEU A 13 3.46 1.16 6.58
N VAL A 14 2.39 0.38 6.42
CA VAL A 14 1.04 0.83 6.81
C VAL A 14 0.93 0.96 8.33
N GLU A 15 1.58 0.08 9.08
CA GLU A 15 1.68 0.19 10.54
C GLU A 15 2.40 1.48 10.97
N TRP A 16 3.55 1.80 10.36
CA TRP A 16 4.30 3.03 10.65
C TRP A 16 3.50 4.28 10.32
N TYR A 17 2.82 4.28 9.18
CA TYR A 17 1.93 5.37 8.80
C TYR A 17 0.76 5.51 9.79
N GLY A 18 0.12 4.41 10.18
CA GLY A 18 -1.00 4.43 11.12
C GLY A 18 -0.63 4.97 12.50
N LYS A 19 0.58 4.68 12.97
CA LYS A 19 1.10 5.16 14.27
C LYS A 19 1.54 6.63 14.25
N ASN A 20 1.96 7.17 13.11
CA ASN A 20 2.49 8.53 13.02
C ASN A 20 1.40 9.53 12.64
N VAL A 21 0.80 10.18 13.63
CA VAL A 21 -0.27 11.18 13.44
C VAL A 21 0.21 12.36 12.59
N HIS A 22 1.43 12.86 12.82
CA HIS A 22 1.96 13.98 12.08
C HIS A 22 2.09 13.68 10.58
N LEU A 23 2.56 12.48 10.22
CA LEU A 23 2.65 12.06 8.82
C LEU A 23 1.26 11.96 8.18
N ARG A 24 0.26 11.48 8.92
CA ARG A 24 -1.13 11.34 8.45
C ARG A 24 -1.84 12.68 8.22
N GLU A 25 -1.42 13.74 8.90
CA GLU A 25 -1.92 15.10 8.67
C GLU A 25 -1.34 15.73 7.40
N LEU A 26 -0.10 15.36 7.06
CA LEU A 26 0.62 15.95 5.93
C LEU A 26 0.34 15.28 4.58
N VAL A 27 0.18 13.96 4.57
CA VAL A 27 0.10 13.18 3.33
C VAL A 27 -0.94 12.07 3.42
N ASN A 28 -1.44 11.66 2.25
CA ASN A 28 -2.25 10.45 2.11
C ASN A 28 -1.35 9.26 1.71
N LEU A 29 -1.65 8.07 2.22
CA LEU A 29 -0.92 6.86 1.87
C LEU A 29 -1.65 6.06 0.78
N VAL A 30 -1.01 5.90 -0.38
CA VAL A 30 -1.51 5.06 -1.48
C VAL A 30 -0.62 3.83 -1.65
N VAL A 31 -1.23 2.65 -1.58
CA VAL A 31 -0.52 1.38 -1.70
C VAL A 31 -1.11 0.59 -2.86
N VAL A 32 -0.27 0.22 -3.83
CA VAL A 32 -0.62 -0.60 -4.99
C VAL A 32 0.02 -1.98 -4.84
N VAL A 33 -0.71 -2.93 -4.24
CA VAL A 33 -0.24 -4.28 -3.91
C VAL A 33 -1.40 -5.29 -3.87
N GLY A 34 -1.11 -6.56 -4.16
CA GLY A 34 -2.05 -7.68 -4.10
C GLY A 34 -3.17 -7.62 -5.14
N ASP A 35 -3.60 -8.76 -5.66
CA ASP A 35 -4.80 -8.80 -6.51
C ASP A 35 -6.03 -9.20 -5.69
N ARG A 36 -6.87 -8.22 -5.35
CA ARG A 36 -8.12 -8.46 -4.61
C ARG A 36 -9.27 -8.96 -5.50
N ARG A 37 -9.09 -8.98 -6.83
CA ARG A 37 -10.15 -9.38 -7.78
C ARG A 37 -10.30 -10.90 -7.88
N LYS A 38 -9.29 -11.63 -7.43
CA LYS A 38 -9.27 -13.10 -7.41
C LYS A 38 -8.96 -13.56 -6.01
N GLU A 39 -9.47 -14.73 -5.65
CA GLU A 39 -9.00 -15.37 -4.42
C GLU A 39 -7.53 -15.78 -4.61
N SER A 40 -6.65 -15.23 -3.78
CA SER A 40 -5.25 -15.63 -3.83
C SER A 40 -5.13 -17.12 -3.51
N LYS A 41 -4.21 -17.82 -4.20
CA LYS A 41 -3.84 -19.20 -3.86
C LYS A 41 -2.66 -19.26 -2.90
N ASP A 42 -1.99 -18.13 -2.70
CA ASP A 42 -0.80 -18.03 -1.87
C ASP A 42 -1.19 -17.74 -0.41
N LEU A 43 -0.66 -18.57 0.50
CA LEU A 43 -0.94 -18.46 1.93
C LEU A 43 -0.29 -17.21 2.53
N GLU A 44 0.86 -16.80 2.00
CA GLU A 44 1.56 -15.60 2.44
C GLU A 44 0.78 -14.35 2.06
N GLU A 45 0.39 -14.21 0.79
CA GLU A 45 -0.47 -13.11 0.34
C GLU A 45 -1.78 -13.05 1.15
N LYS A 46 -2.44 -14.19 1.43
CA LYS A 46 -3.65 -14.21 2.29
C LYS A 46 -3.38 -13.70 3.69
N ALA A 47 -2.26 -14.09 4.31
CA ALA A 47 -1.89 -13.64 5.65
C ALA A 47 -1.63 -12.13 5.69
N GLU A 48 -0.87 -11.60 4.73
CA GLU A 48 -0.59 -10.17 4.60
C GLU A 48 -1.88 -9.38 4.34
N MET A 49 -2.78 -9.87 3.49
CA MET A 49 -4.08 -9.24 3.26
C MET A 49 -4.92 -9.15 4.54
N ARG A 50 -4.98 -10.22 5.34
CA ARG A 50 -5.70 -10.20 6.63
C ARG A 50 -5.12 -9.16 7.58
N MET A 51 -3.79 -9.09 7.67
CA MET A 51 -3.11 -8.07 8.49
C MET A 51 -3.42 -6.66 7.98
N MET A 52 -3.44 -6.45 6.66
CA MET A 52 -3.79 -5.16 6.05
C MET A 52 -5.18 -4.69 6.47
N TYR A 53 -6.20 -5.55 6.40
CA TYR A 53 -7.55 -5.22 6.86
C TYR A 53 -7.57 -4.86 8.35
N GLY A 54 -6.90 -5.67 9.19
CA GLY A 54 -6.82 -5.41 10.62
C GLY A 54 -6.17 -4.06 10.95
N LEU A 55 -5.10 -3.67 10.25
CA LEU A 55 -4.46 -2.36 10.42
C LEU A 55 -5.36 -1.20 10.01
N VAL A 56 -6.07 -1.33 8.88
CA VAL A 56 -7.00 -0.28 8.41
C VAL A 56 -8.08 -0.02 9.45
N GLU A 57 -8.63 -1.07 10.04
CA GLU A 57 -9.63 -0.98 11.11
C GLU A 57 -9.04 -0.42 12.41
N THR A 58 -7.90 -0.95 12.85
CA THR A 58 -7.22 -0.56 14.10
C THR A 58 -6.84 0.93 14.10
N TYR A 59 -6.25 1.43 13.01
CA TYR A 59 -5.78 2.81 12.92
C TYR A 59 -6.80 3.77 12.29
N LYS A 60 -8.01 3.28 11.96
CA LYS A 60 -9.08 4.05 11.30
C LYS A 60 -8.55 4.83 10.10
N LEU A 61 -7.92 4.12 9.16
CA LEU A 61 -7.22 4.75 8.03
C LEU A 61 -8.14 5.22 6.89
N ASN A 62 -9.46 5.00 7.03
CA ASN A 62 -10.45 5.45 6.04
C ASN A 62 -10.38 6.98 5.87
N GLY A 63 -10.29 7.43 4.61
CA GLY A 63 -10.14 8.83 4.23
C GLY A 63 -8.70 9.24 3.91
N GLN A 64 -7.71 8.65 4.59
CA GLN A 64 -6.29 8.98 4.44
C GLN A 64 -5.47 7.88 3.74
N PHE A 65 -6.05 6.68 3.62
CA PHE A 65 -5.40 5.50 3.03
C PHE A 65 -6.17 4.98 1.83
N ARG A 66 -5.44 4.62 0.77
CA ARG A 66 -5.98 3.98 -0.43
C ARG A 66 -5.20 2.74 -0.78
N TRP A 67 -5.86 1.58 -0.65
CA TRP A 67 -5.35 0.30 -1.14
C TRP A 67 -5.92 -0.01 -2.52
N ILE A 68 -5.04 -0.04 -3.53
CA ILE A 68 -5.35 -0.34 -4.92
C ILE A 68 -4.81 -1.72 -5.27
N SER A 69 -5.62 -2.55 -5.93
CA SER A 69 -5.16 -3.85 -6.43
C SER A 69 -4.10 -3.68 -7.52
N SER A 70 -3.24 -4.69 -7.64
CA SER A 70 -2.12 -4.70 -8.59
C SER A 70 -2.54 -4.27 -10.01
N GLN A 71 -1.74 -3.38 -10.61
CA GLN A 71 -1.99 -2.81 -11.93
C GLN A 71 -1.09 -3.50 -12.96
N MET A 72 -1.69 -4.18 -13.94
CA MET A 72 -0.95 -4.91 -14.98
C MET A 72 -0.55 -4.03 -16.17
N ASN A 73 -1.18 -2.86 -16.34
CA ASN A 73 -0.91 -1.97 -17.47
C ASN A 73 0.31 -1.08 -17.19
N ARG A 74 1.43 -1.36 -17.87
CA ARG A 74 2.68 -0.60 -17.74
C ARG A 74 2.57 0.86 -18.15
N VAL A 75 1.79 1.18 -19.20
CA VAL A 75 1.60 2.56 -19.66
C VAL A 75 0.83 3.35 -18.61
N GLY A 76 -0.24 2.77 -18.07
CA GLY A 76 -1.00 3.37 -16.97
C GLY A 76 -0.18 3.58 -15.71
N ASN A 77 0.73 2.64 -15.39
CA ASN A 77 1.64 2.80 -14.26
C ASN A 77 2.59 4.00 -14.43
N GLY A 78 3.06 4.27 -15.65
CA GLY A 78 3.88 5.44 -15.93
C GLY A 78 3.15 6.75 -15.67
N GLU A 79 1.88 6.86 -16.09
CA GLU A 79 1.03 8.01 -15.75
C GLU A 79 0.77 8.13 -14.25
N LEU A 80 0.58 7.01 -13.55
CA LEU A 80 0.41 7.04 -12.10
C LEU A 80 1.64 7.67 -11.42
N TYR A 81 2.85 7.32 -11.83
CA TYR A 81 4.07 7.95 -11.28
C TYR A 81 4.13 9.45 -11.58
N ARG A 82 3.78 9.89 -12.79
CA ARG A 82 3.70 11.32 -13.14
C ARG A 82 2.68 12.07 -12.29
N MET A 83 1.49 11.49 -12.10
CA MET A 83 0.45 12.08 -11.25
C MET A 83 0.91 12.23 -9.80
N ILE A 84 1.63 11.25 -9.24
CA ILE A 84 2.21 11.35 -7.89
C ILE A 84 3.24 12.48 -7.80
N PHE A 85 4.02 12.70 -8.86
CA PHE A 85 4.95 13.82 -8.94
C PHE A 85 4.23 15.17 -9.00
N ASP A 86 3.16 15.29 -9.80
CA ASP A 86 2.39 16.52 -9.95
C ASP A 86 1.77 17.00 -8.63
N ILE A 87 1.32 16.05 -7.78
CA ILE A 87 0.82 16.35 -6.43
C ILE A 87 1.94 16.54 -5.38
N LYS A 88 3.21 16.59 -5.82
CA LYS A 88 4.41 16.70 -4.97
C LYS A 88 4.51 15.58 -3.93
N GLY A 89 4.05 14.38 -4.29
CA GLY A 89 4.16 13.19 -3.46
C GLY A 89 5.56 12.60 -3.45
N ALA A 90 5.72 11.50 -2.70
CA ALA A 90 6.96 10.75 -2.62
C ALA A 90 6.72 9.26 -2.85
N PHE A 91 7.75 8.56 -3.36
CA PHE A 91 7.74 7.11 -3.50
C PHE A 91 8.57 6.47 -2.39
N VAL A 92 8.01 5.44 -1.74
CA VAL A 92 8.66 4.71 -0.65
C VAL A 92 8.75 3.23 -0.99
N GLN A 93 9.92 2.64 -0.73
CA GLN A 93 10.19 1.21 -0.90
C GLN A 93 10.72 0.65 0.44
N PRO A 94 9.86 0.02 1.27
CA PRO A 94 10.22 -0.40 2.64
C PRO A 94 10.78 -1.83 2.72
N ALA A 95 11.26 -2.39 1.61
CA ALA A 95 11.66 -3.79 1.53
C ALA A 95 12.83 -4.10 2.46
N ILE A 96 12.78 -5.26 3.08
CA ILE A 96 13.85 -5.77 3.94
C ILE A 96 14.91 -6.41 3.02
N THR A 97 16.19 -6.15 3.32
CA THR A 97 17.34 -6.74 2.60
C THR A 97 17.71 -8.08 3.22
#